data_AF-A0A966K362-F1
#
_entry.id   AF-A0A966K362-F1
#
_cell.length_a   1.000
_cell.length_b   1.000
_cell.length_c   1.000
_cell.angle_alpha   90.00
_cell.angle_beta   90.00
_cell.angle_gamma   90.00
#
_symmetry.space_group_name_H-M   'P 1'
#
loop_
_entity.id
_entity.type
_entity.pdbx_description
1 polymer ?
#
loop_
_entity_poly.entity_id
_entity_poly.type
_entity_poly.pdbx_seq_one_letter_code
_entity_poly.pdbx_strand_id
1 'polypeptide(L)'
;MPYALQVIDTMVKNNPKFYEFKNQTSLRDEMLQDQSVFLAQNPSADNYTAGAPGSFAINKDYQAFMYASLDKDKGRRLMDYRRMAAYAELADCLDEICDECIVTDDNNNIVRFNLVGDYSNVVENTIAKEFNNFIQIKGREDLGILGLVSIPCELVNPVYHNVQNELLKGFLLRKPVIGPTQSINSQDQEELLFLQKAQVSYINSGIWNEFKTMRLPFIENAKRSYRQLSLIEDSVVIYRLVRAPERLKFKVYTGNMPAPKAESYIKSLMMKYWSKKTYNGAEGQVTNIYDPQSMLDAYWFPVDSQGKGTDVETLPTGQALGEIKD
;
A
#
# COMPACT_ATOMS: atom_id res chain seq x y z
N MET A 1 -13.70 2.79 8.76
CA MET A 1 -12.98 3.85 9.51
C MET A 1 -13.73 4.24 10.80
N PRO A 2 -13.85 3.36 11.81
CA PRO A 2 -14.64 3.67 13.02
C PRO A 2 -13.95 4.70 13.93
N TYR A 3 -12.63 4.59 14.06
CA TYR A 3 -11.81 5.43 14.94
C TYR A 3 -11.83 6.91 14.54
N ALA A 4 -11.67 7.20 13.25
CA ALA A 4 -11.65 8.56 12.73
C ALA A 4 -12.98 9.31 12.97
N LEU A 5 -14.11 8.60 12.87
CA LEU A 5 -15.43 9.16 13.12
C LEU A 5 -15.64 9.47 14.61
N GLN A 6 -15.22 8.56 15.49
CA GLN A 6 -15.29 8.76 16.94
C GLN A 6 -14.50 9.99 17.37
N VAL A 7 -13.30 10.19 16.82
CA VAL A 7 -12.47 11.37 17.10
C VAL A 7 -13.18 12.66 16.69
N ILE A 8 -13.80 12.70 15.51
CA ILE A 8 -14.52 13.89 15.02
C ILE A 8 -15.75 14.19 15.89
N ASP A 9 -16.56 13.19 16.22
CA ASP A 9 -17.72 13.39 17.08
C ASP A 9 -17.31 13.82 18.49
N THR A 10 -16.19 13.31 18.99
CA THR A 10 -15.61 13.72 20.27
C THR A 10 -15.10 15.16 20.22
N MET A 11 -14.43 15.58 19.15
CA MET A 11 -14.00 16.97 18.97
C MET A 11 -15.17 17.95 18.96
N VAL A 12 -16.23 17.64 18.21
CA VAL A 12 -17.41 18.53 18.12
C VAL A 12 -18.15 18.58 19.46
N LYS A 13 -18.28 17.47 20.17
CA LYS A 13 -18.92 17.43 21.50
C LYS A 13 -18.11 18.14 22.58
N ASN A 14 -16.79 17.99 22.57
CA ASN A 14 -15.91 18.53 23.60
C ASN A 14 -15.59 20.03 23.40
N ASN A 15 -15.87 20.59 22.23
CA ASN A 15 -15.68 22.01 21.95
C ASN A 15 -17.04 22.76 21.85
N PRO A 16 -17.60 23.26 22.97
CA PRO A 16 -18.90 23.93 22.97
C PRO A 16 -18.91 25.25 22.17
N LYS A 17 -17.74 25.90 21.99
CA LYS A 17 -17.60 27.13 21.19
C LYS A 17 -17.34 26.86 19.71
N PHE A 18 -17.33 25.60 19.29
CA PHE A 18 -17.03 25.19 17.92
C PHE A 18 -17.87 25.94 16.87
N TYR A 19 -19.18 26.06 17.12
CA TYR A 19 -20.10 26.73 16.20
C TYR A 19 -19.99 28.26 16.24
N GLU A 20 -19.57 28.87 17.35
CA GLU A 20 -19.30 30.31 17.41
C GLU A 20 -18.13 30.68 16.50
N PHE A 21 -17.04 29.91 16.53
CA PHE A 21 -15.91 30.08 15.60
C PHE A 21 -16.29 29.75 14.15
N LYS A 22 -17.16 28.74 13.94
CA LYS A 22 -17.69 28.38 12.61
C LYS A 22 -18.46 29.54 11.97
N ASN A 23 -19.28 30.24 12.76
CA ASN A 23 -20.17 31.30 12.27
C ASN A 23 -19.48 32.66 12.10
N GLN A 24 -18.37 32.91 12.79
CA GLN A 24 -17.55 34.11 12.61
C GLN A 24 -16.79 34.16 11.27
N THR A 25 -16.80 33.07 10.50
CA THR A 25 -16.00 32.94 9.28
C THR A 25 -16.80 33.37 8.04
N SER A 26 -16.55 34.58 7.55
CA SER A 26 -17.05 35.09 6.25
C SER A 26 -16.43 34.41 5.01
N LEU A 27 -15.44 33.53 5.21
CA LEU A 27 -14.58 32.98 4.16
C LEU A 27 -15.00 31.58 3.67
N ARG A 28 -16.10 31.00 4.20
CA ARG A 28 -16.53 29.64 3.86
C ARG A 28 -16.82 29.47 2.36
N ASP A 29 -17.57 30.39 1.78
CA ASP A 29 -18.01 30.31 0.39
C ASP A 29 -16.86 30.52 -0.59
N GLU A 30 -15.94 31.45 -0.29
CA GLU A 30 -14.71 31.62 -1.06
C GLU A 30 -13.83 30.37 -1.03
N MET A 31 -13.72 29.70 0.12
CA MET A 31 -12.89 28.50 0.27
C MET A 31 -13.47 27.29 -0.47
N LEU A 32 -14.80 27.16 -0.54
CA LEU A 32 -15.47 26.16 -1.37
C LEU A 32 -15.18 26.40 -2.86
N GLN A 33 -15.19 27.66 -3.28
CA GLN A 33 -14.88 28.04 -4.65
C GLN A 33 -13.41 27.74 -5.02
N ASP A 34 -12.46 28.06 -4.14
CA ASP A 34 -11.03 27.76 -4.34
C ASP A 34 -10.75 26.23 -4.37
N GLN A 35 -11.49 25.44 -3.58
CA GLN A 35 -11.40 23.97 -3.61
C GLN A 35 -11.84 23.40 -4.97
N SER A 36 -12.88 23.99 -5.58
CA SER A 36 -13.46 23.48 -6.84
C SER A 36 -12.48 23.52 -8.02
N VAL A 37 -11.48 24.41 -7.99
CA VAL A 37 -10.46 24.54 -9.03
C VAL A 37 -9.52 23.31 -9.08
N PHE A 38 -9.34 22.60 -7.96
CA PHE A 38 -8.53 21.37 -7.92
C PHE A 38 -9.29 20.10 -8.36
N LEU A 39 -10.62 20.16 -8.43
CA LEU A 39 -11.49 19.01 -8.75
C LEU A 39 -11.98 18.96 -10.19
N ALA A 40 -11.71 19.97 -11.01
CA ALA A 40 -12.10 19.99 -12.42
C ALA A 40 -11.12 19.23 -13.33
N GLN A 41 -10.98 17.92 -13.13
CA GLN A 41 -10.55 17.01 -14.19
C GLN A 41 -11.39 15.73 -14.15
N ASN A 42 -12.34 15.72 -15.07
CA ASN A 42 -13.20 14.62 -15.50
C ASN A 42 -12.67 13.21 -15.13
N PRO A 43 -13.40 12.39 -14.36
CA PRO A 43 -12.98 11.04 -13.96
C PRO A 43 -12.96 10.03 -15.12
N SER A 44 -13.45 10.40 -16.30
CA SER A 44 -13.83 9.46 -17.36
C SER A 44 -12.77 9.23 -18.44
N ALA A 45 -11.51 9.59 -18.22
CA ALA A 45 -10.43 9.26 -19.16
C ALA A 45 -9.78 7.91 -18.79
N ASP A 46 -10.60 6.86 -18.72
CA ASP A 46 -10.14 5.49 -18.67
C ASP A 46 -9.45 5.17 -20.02
N ASN A 47 -8.13 4.99 -19.99
CA ASN A 47 -7.31 4.63 -21.13
C ASN A 47 -7.47 3.14 -21.50
N TYR A 48 -8.69 2.69 -21.79
CA TYR A 48 -8.92 1.39 -22.43
C TYR A 48 -9.04 1.58 -23.94
N THR A 49 -7.91 1.75 -24.61
CA THR A 49 -7.85 1.58 -26.08
C THR A 49 -7.83 0.09 -26.37
N ALA A 50 -8.97 -0.47 -26.80
CA ALA A 50 -9.08 -1.84 -27.27
C ALA A 50 -8.11 -2.05 -28.45
N GLY A 51 -7.08 -2.88 -28.25
CA GLY A 51 -6.11 -3.23 -29.28
C GLY A 51 -6.75 -4.02 -30.41
N ALA A 52 -6.34 -3.74 -31.64
CA ALA A 52 -6.78 -4.48 -32.81
C ALA A 52 -6.40 -5.98 -32.72
N PRO A 53 -7.23 -6.90 -33.25
CA PRO A 53 -7.00 -8.34 -33.14
C PRO A 53 -5.69 -8.73 -33.82
N GLY A 54 -4.77 -9.35 -33.08
CA GLY A 54 -3.48 -9.83 -33.59
C GLY A 54 -2.24 -9.03 -33.19
N SER A 55 -2.38 -8.00 -32.34
CA SER A 55 -1.21 -7.39 -31.69
C SER A 55 -0.83 -8.16 -30.42
N PHE A 56 0.43 -8.62 -30.33
CA PHE A 56 0.99 -9.08 -29.06
C PHE A 56 1.02 -7.89 -28.10
N ALA A 57 0.15 -7.91 -27.09
CA ALA A 57 0.12 -6.89 -26.06
C ALA A 57 1.42 -6.96 -25.25
N ILE A 58 2.33 -6.01 -25.49
CA ILE A 58 3.32 -5.66 -24.46
C ILE A 58 2.49 -5.28 -23.24
N ASN A 59 2.69 -5.99 -22.14
CA ASN A 59 1.88 -5.86 -20.94
C ASN A 59 2.04 -4.44 -20.37
N LYS A 60 1.11 -3.55 -20.76
CA LYS A 60 1.05 -2.16 -20.28
C LYS A 60 0.74 -2.11 -18.79
N ASP A 61 0.23 -3.19 -18.19
CA ASP A 61 -0.09 -3.25 -16.77
C ASP A 61 1.19 -3.22 -15.92
N TYR A 62 2.29 -3.80 -16.41
CA TYR A 62 3.58 -3.71 -15.72
C TYR A 62 4.14 -2.28 -15.72
N GLN A 63 4.14 -1.61 -16.88
CA GLN A 63 4.57 -0.21 -16.95
C GLN A 63 3.63 0.70 -16.16
N ALA A 64 2.33 0.46 -16.22
CA ALA A 64 1.34 1.19 -15.43
C ALA A 64 1.51 0.94 -13.93
N PHE A 65 1.85 -0.27 -13.49
CA PHE A 65 2.12 -0.56 -12.08
C PHE A 65 3.43 0.08 -11.61
N MET A 66 4.49 0.00 -12.42
CA MET A 66 5.81 0.53 -12.07
C MET A 66 5.90 2.06 -12.12
N TYR A 67 5.22 2.67 -13.09
CA TYR A 67 5.27 4.11 -13.37
C TYR A 67 3.90 4.78 -13.19
N ALA A 68 2.98 4.16 -12.44
CA ALA A 68 1.67 4.74 -12.15
C ALA A 68 1.84 6.20 -11.72
N SER A 69 1.11 7.11 -12.39
CA SER A 69 1.01 8.47 -11.90
C SER A 69 0.44 8.46 -10.48
N LEU A 70 0.88 9.42 -9.67
CA LEU A 70 0.47 9.53 -8.28
C LEU A 70 -1.07 9.60 -8.20
N ASP A 71 -1.69 8.73 -7.38
CA ASP A 71 -3.16 8.71 -7.24
C ASP A 71 -3.62 10.09 -6.76
N LYS A 72 -4.63 10.65 -7.44
CA LYS A 72 -5.21 11.97 -7.11
C LYS A 72 -5.95 11.92 -5.77
N ASP A 73 -6.53 10.78 -5.41
CA ASP A 73 -7.20 10.63 -4.11
C ASP A 73 -6.17 10.51 -2.98
N LYS A 74 -6.25 11.46 -2.04
CA LYS A 74 -5.38 11.50 -0.87
C LYS A 74 -5.57 10.27 0.03
N GLY A 75 -6.81 9.78 0.18
CA GLY A 75 -7.12 8.66 1.07
C GLY A 75 -6.42 7.39 0.63
N ARG A 76 -6.58 7.02 -0.65
CA ARG A 76 -5.90 5.88 -1.26
C ARG A 76 -4.38 5.99 -1.17
N ARG A 77 -3.83 7.16 -1.48
CA ARG A 77 -2.39 7.38 -1.44
C ARG A 77 -1.79 7.19 -0.05
N LEU A 78 -2.45 7.71 0.99
CA LEU A 78 -2.02 7.50 2.38
C LEU A 78 -2.12 6.04 2.79
N MET A 79 -3.13 5.32 2.31
CA MET A 79 -3.28 3.89 2.55
C MET A 79 -2.14 3.09 1.89
N ASP A 80 -1.77 3.44 0.65
CA ASP A 80 -0.63 2.86 -0.05
C ASP A 80 0.69 3.12 0.70
N TYR A 81 0.91 4.36 1.17
CA TYR A 81 2.10 4.67 1.96
C TYR A 81 2.17 3.90 3.27
N ARG A 82 1.04 3.71 3.95
CA ARG A 82 0.99 2.89 5.17
C ARG A 82 1.25 1.42 4.88
N ARG A 83 0.74 0.90 3.77
CA ARG A 83 1.04 -0.47 3.33
C ARG A 83 2.52 -0.65 3.06
N MET A 84 3.12 0.35 2.40
CA MET A 84 4.54 0.38 2.10
C MET A 84 5.39 0.51 3.37
N ALA A 85 5.00 1.36 4.31
CA ALA A 85 5.65 1.50 5.62
C ALA A 85 5.56 0.25 6.51
N ALA A 86 4.62 -0.66 6.23
CA ALA A 86 4.51 -1.93 6.94
C ALA A 86 5.40 -3.05 6.37
N TYR A 87 6.10 -2.77 5.27
CA TYR A 87 7.08 -3.70 4.69
C TYR A 87 8.35 -3.71 5.55
N ALA A 88 8.90 -4.89 5.87
CA ALA A 88 9.86 -5.07 6.95
C ALA A 88 11.09 -4.16 6.83
N GLU A 89 11.76 -4.17 5.68
CA GLU A 89 12.97 -3.38 5.42
C GLU A 89 12.70 -1.87 5.47
N LEU A 90 11.49 -1.46 5.09
CA LEU A 90 11.11 -0.06 5.09
C LEU A 90 10.65 0.40 6.47
N ALA A 91 10.02 -0.48 7.25
CA ALA A 91 9.65 -0.23 8.63
C ALA A 91 10.91 0.00 9.47
N ASP A 92 11.91 -0.89 9.35
CA ASP A 92 13.18 -0.78 10.07
C ASP A 92 13.90 0.54 9.75
N CYS A 93 13.92 0.93 8.47
CA CYS A 93 14.50 2.19 8.02
C CYS A 93 13.77 3.42 8.59
N LEU A 94 12.43 3.37 8.65
CA LEU A 94 11.62 4.45 9.23
C LEU A 94 11.83 4.55 10.75
N ASP A 95 11.93 3.41 11.43
CA ASP A 95 12.16 3.35 12.86
C ASP A 95 13.56 3.89 13.20
N GLU A 96 14.60 3.53 12.44
CA GLU A 96 15.96 4.08 12.60
C GLU A 96 15.97 5.61 12.43
N ILE A 97 15.29 6.14 11.41
CA ILE A 97 15.15 7.60 11.22
C ILE A 97 14.42 8.23 12.41
N CYS A 98 13.36 7.59 12.91
CA CYS A 98 12.61 8.08 14.07
C CYS A 98 13.45 8.07 15.35
N ASP A 99 14.27 7.05 15.55
CA ASP A 99 15.17 6.92 16.70
C ASP A 99 16.30 7.96 16.65
N GLU A 100 16.85 8.24 15.46
CA GLU A 100 17.83 9.33 15.30
C GLU A 100 17.20 10.73 15.49
N CYS A 101 15.95 10.92 15.06
CA CYS A 101 15.26 12.20 15.18
C CYS A 101 14.79 12.49 16.61
N ILE A 102 14.38 11.45 17.35
CA ILE A 102 13.76 11.57 18.67
C ILE A 102 14.65 10.89 19.70
N VAL A 103 15.69 11.60 20.13
CA VAL A 103 16.60 11.14 21.19
C VAL A 103 16.15 11.70 22.54
N THR A 104 15.98 10.80 23.51
CA THR A 104 15.74 11.16 24.91
C THR A 104 17.04 11.33 25.66
N ASP A 105 17.13 12.40 26.44
CA ASP A 105 18.22 12.66 27.37
C ASP A 105 18.16 11.75 28.60
N ASP A 106 19.21 11.72 29.45
CA ASP A 106 19.28 10.90 30.67
C ASP A 106 18.09 11.12 31.64
N ASN A 107 17.45 12.29 31.54
CA ASN A 107 16.28 12.67 32.32
C ASN A 107 14.94 12.39 31.62
N ASN A 108 14.93 11.58 30.56
CA ASN A 108 13.78 11.32 29.68
C ASN A 108 13.17 12.59 29.03
N ASN A 109 13.95 13.66 28.91
CA ASN A 109 13.51 14.86 28.21
C ASN A 109 13.80 14.71 26.71
N ILE A 110 12.78 14.96 25.88
CA ILE A 110 12.88 14.87 24.41
C ILE A 110 13.37 16.19 23.81
N VAL A 111 12.90 17.33 24.35
CA VAL A 111 13.21 18.66 23.80
C VAL A 111 13.66 19.58 24.92
N ARG A 112 14.78 20.29 24.70
CA ARG A 112 15.24 21.37 25.57
C ARG A 112 14.78 22.71 25.00
N PHE A 113 14.06 23.48 25.81
CA PHE A 113 13.68 24.84 25.44
C PHE A 113 14.84 25.79 25.74
N ASN A 114 15.25 26.57 24.74
CA ASN A 114 16.23 27.64 24.90
C ASN A 114 15.68 28.92 24.29
N LEU A 115 15.58 29.98 25.09
CA LEU A 115 15.15 31.30 24.63
C LEU A 115 16.39 32.13 24.31
N VAL A 116 16.51 32.57 23.06
CA VAL A 116 17.66 33.37 22.61
C VAL A 116 17.31 34.86 22.71
N GLY A 117 17.99 35.59 23.59
CA GLY A 117 17.86 37.04 23.74
C GLY A 117 17.99 37.51 25.19
N ASP A 118 17.97 38.82 25.41
CA ASP A 118 18.04 39.41 26.75
C ASP A 118 16.62 39.48 27.35
N TYR A 119 16.27 38.49 28.16
CA TYR A 119 14.99 38.45 28.87
C TYR A 119 15.21 38.40 30.39
N SER A 120 14.20 38.80 31.15
CA SER A 120 14.24 38.61 32.60
C SER A 120 14.09 37.14 32.94
N ASN A 121 14.87 36.66 33.92
CA ASN A 121 14.78 35.29 34.45
C ASN A 121 13.34 34.88 34.81
N VAL A 122 12.48 35.82 35.20
CA VAL A 122 11.06 35.54 35.50
C VAL A 122 10.29 35.14 34.24
N VAL A 123 10.53 35.84 33.13
CA VAL A 123 9.85 35.59 31.85
C VAL A 123 10.33 34.26 31.28
N GLU A 124 11.64 34.01 31.28
CA GLU A 124 12.23 32.75 30.83
C GLU A 124 11.65 31.55 31.58
N ASN A 125 11.61 31.63 32.91
CA ASN A 125 11.06 30.57 33.74
C ASN A 125 9.56 30.36 33.51
N THR A 126 8.81 31.42 33.20
CA THR A 126 7.38 31.31 32.92
C THR A 126 7.15 30.62 31.58
N ILE A 127 7.87 31.02 30.53
CA ILE A 127 7.76 30.41 29.20
C ILE A 127 8.22 28.95 29.23
N ALA A 128 9.33 28.65 29.93
CA ALA A 128 9.81 27.28 30.08
C ALA A 128 8.77 26.38 30.77
N LYS A 129 8.06 26.89 31.79
CA LYS A 129 6.94 26.18 32.44
C LYS A 129 5.79 25.91 31.46
N GLU A 130 5.38 26.91 30.69
CA GLU A 130 4.31 26.73 29.70
C GLU A 130 4.70 25.76 28.59
N PHE A 131 5.95 25.79 28.14
CA PHE A 131 6.46 24.84 27.15
C PHE A 131 6.43 23.40 27.67
N ASN A 132 6.81 23.18 28.92
CA ASN A 132 6.73 21.85 29.55
C ASN A 132 5.28 21.37 29.70
N ASN A 133 4.34 22.27 30.00
CA ASN A 133 2.91 21.94 30.03
C ASN A 133 2.40 21.50 28.64
N PHE A 134 2.87 22.17 27.59
CA PHE A 134 2.53 21.84 26.20
C PHE A 134 3.05 20.45 25.78
N ILE A 135 4.31 20.12 26.13
CA ILE A 135 4.89 18.80 25.84
C ILE A 135 4.12 17.68 26.57
N GLN A 136 3.73 17.91 27.82
CA GLN A 136 2.97 16.91 28.60
C GLN A 136 1.49 16.82 28.20
N ILE A 137 1.05 17.60 27.20
CA ILE A 137 -0.35 17.71 26.75
C ILE A 137 -1.30 17.93 27.96
N LYS A 138 -0.83 18.64 28.98
CA LYS A 138 -1.68 18.98 30.13
C LYS A 138 -2.56 20.14 29.73
N GLY A 139 -3.87 19.89 29.67
CA GLY A 139 -4.87 20.94 29.47
C GLY A 139 -4.77 22.01 30.56
N ARG A 140 -4.95 23.26 30.16
CA ARG A 140 -5.14 24.42 31.04
C ARG A 140 -6.62 24.74 31.10
N GLU A 141 -7.32 24.07 32.00
CA GLU A 141 -8.78 24.24 32.19
C GLU A 141 -9.15 25.68 32.58
N ASP A 142 -8.25 26.38 33.28
CA ASP A 142 -8.34 27.80 33.65
C ASP A 142 -8.43 28.73 32.42
N LEU A 143 -7.72 28.38 31.34
CA LEU A 143 -7.73 29.12 30.07
C LEU A 143 -8.75 28.54 29.06
N GLY A 144 -9.50 27.52 29.45
CA GLY A 144 -10.42 26.79 28.56
C GLY A 144 -9.72 25.88 27.53
N ILE A 145 -8.45 25.55 27.75
CA ILE A 145 -7.66 24.65 26.90
C ILE A 145 -7.76 23.24 27.47
N LEU A 146 -8.56 22.38 26.86
CA LEU A 146 -8.74 21.00 27.32
C LEU A 146 -7.54 20.10 26.99
N GLY A 147 -6.87 20.35 25.86
CA GLY A 147 -5.73 19.56 25.39
C GLY A 147 -5.61 19.57 23.86
N LEU A 148 -4.69 18.76 23.34
CA LEU A 148 -4.50 18.54 21.91
C LEU A 148 -5.18 17.25 21.47
N VAL A 149 -5.86 17.29 20.32
CA VAL A 149 -6.47 16.10 19.71
C VAL A 149 -5.91 15.91 18.31
N SER A 150 -5.37 14.71 18.04
CA SER A 150 -4.86 14.35 16.72
C SER A 150 -6.03 14.13 15.75
N ILE A 151 -6.01 14.84 14.62
CA ILE A 151 -6.98 14.65 13.54
C ILE A 151 -6.38 13.71 12.49
N PRO A 152 -7.09 12.65 12.06
CA PRO A 152 -6.64 11.78 10.97
C PRO A 152 -6.32 12.56 9.70
N CYS A 153 -5.12 12.32 9.15
CA CYS A 153 -4.60 13.07 8.02
C CYS A 153 -5.34 12.80 6.70
N GLU A 154 -6.07 11.69 6.59
CA GLU A 154 -6.89 11.34 5.43
C GLU A 154 -8.11 12.24 5.29
N LEU A 155 -8.63 12.74 6.41
CA LEU A 155 -9.88 13.49 6.45
C LEU A 155 -9.66 15.01 6.35
N VAL A 156 -8.44 15.50 6.62
CA VAL A 156 -8.14 16.93 6.61
C VAL A 156 -7.36 17.32 5.37
N ASN A 157 -7.79 18.35 4.65
CA ASN A 157 -7.08 18.94 3.52
C ASN A 157 -6.71 20.40 3.81
N PRO A 158 -5.43 20.80 3.64
CA PRO A 158 -5.07 22.20 3.68
C PRO A 158 -5.64 22.94 2.47
N VAL A 159 -6.16 24.13 2.68
CA VAL A 159 -6.66 25.04 1.64
C VAL A 159 -5.70 26.22 1.55
N TYR A 160 -5.14 26.43 0.37
CA TYR A 160 -4.17 27.49 0.10
C TYR A 160 -4.85 28.62 -0.68
N HIS A 161 -4.53 29.86 -0.34
CA HIS A 161 -4.95 31.02 -1.12
C HIS A 161 -4.13 31.15 -2.40
N ASN A 162 -2.81 30.90 -2.29
CA ASN A 162 -1.91 30.76 -3.42
C ASN A 162 -0.91 29.65 -3.10
N VAL A 163 -0.91 28.60 -3.93
CA VAL A 163 -0.02 27.45 -3.75
C VAL A 163 1.44 27.80 -4.04
N GLN A 164 1.70 28.74 -4.94
CA GLN A 164 3.05 29.17 -5.27
C GLN A 164 3.74 29.87 -4.10
N ASN A 165 2.98 30.66 -3.34
CA ASN A 165 3.46 31.39 -2.17
C ASN A 165 3.22 30.62 -0.85
N GLU A 166 2.74 29.37 -0.95
CA GLU A 166 2.44 28.49 0.18
C GLU A 166 1.53 29.11 1.27
N LEU A 167 0.70 30.09 0.88
CA LEU A 167 -0.10 30.85 1.82
C LEU A 167 -1.34 30.05 2.22
N LEU A 168 -1.28 29.43 3.39
CA LEU A 168 -2.37 28.64 3.96
C LEU A 168 -3.52 29.55 4.42
N LYS A 169 -4.72 29.31 3.89
CA LYS A 169 -5.97 30.00 4.25
C LYS A 169 -6.68 29.29 5.42
N GLY A 170 -6.67 27.96 5.40
CA GLY A 170 -7.26 27.13 6.47
C GLY A 170 -7.25 25.66 6.13
N PHE A 171 -8.13 24.89 6.75
CA PHE A 171 -8.26 23.45 6.56
C PHE A 171 -9.71 23.06 6.31
N LEU A 172 -9.88 21.99 5.56
CA LEU A 172 -11.14 21.36 5.29
C LEU A 172 -11.13 19.96 5.86
N LEU A 173 -12.02 19.69 6.80
CA LEU A 173 -12.27 18.38 7.37
C LEU A 173 -13.46 17.73 6.63
N ARG A 174 -13.23 16.54 6.06
CA ARG A 174 -14.25 15.69 5.44
C ARG A 174 -14.81 14.77 6.52
N LYS A 175 -16.05 14.99 6.92
CA LYS A 175 -16.76 14.08 7.83
C LYS A 175 -17.61 13.13 6.98
N PRO A 176 -17.35 11.81 7.00
CA PRO A 176 -18.22 10.87 6.29
C PRO A 176 -19.59 10.83 6.98
N VAL A 177 -20.67 11.02 6.22
CA VAL A 177 -22.05 10.92 6.72
C VAL A 177 -22.46 9.46 6.69
N ILE A 178 -22.55 8.83 7.85
CA ILE A 178 -23.04 7.46 7.99
C ILE A 178 -24.55 7.52 8.27
N GLY A 179 -25.35 7.29 7.24
CA GLY A 179 -26.81 7.19 7.34
C GLY A 179 -27.38 6.25 6.27
N PRO A 180 -28.64 5.78 6.41
CA PRO A 180 -29.30 5.00 5.37
C PRO A 180 -29.65 5.93 4.20
N THR A 181 -28.72 6.11 3.26
CA THR A 181 -28.94 6.97 2.10
C THR A 181 -29.82 6.23 1.08
N GLN A 182 -30.98 6.78 0.73
CA GLN A 182 -31.91 6.20 -0.26
C GLN A 182 -31.53 6.52 -1.72
N SER A 183 -30.35 7.06 -2.00
CA SER A 183 -29.94 7.46 -3.35
C SER A 183 -29.15 6.36 -4.06
N ILE A 184 -29.59 6.02 -5.28
CA ILE A 184 -29.03 5.00 -6.19
C ILE A 184 -27.55 5.28 -6.56
N ASN A 185 -27.07 6.52 -6.38
CA ASN A 185 -25.66 6.88 -6.53
C ASN A 185 -25.01 6.98 -5.15
N SER A 186 -24.60 5.84 -4.59
CA SER A 186 -23.86 5.72 -3.34
C SER A 186 -22.42 6.18 -3.49
N GLN A 187 -22.21 7.46 -3.82
CA GLN A 187 -21.00 8.15 -3.39
C GLN A 187 -21.27 8.59 -1.96
N ASP A 188 -20.44 8.12 -1.03
CA ASP A 188 -20.52 8.48 0.38
C ASP A 188 -20.72 10.00 0.50
N GLN A 189 -21.88 10.41 1.03
CA GLN A 189 -22.12 11.82 1.27
C GLN A 189 -21.14 12.27 2.35
N GLU A 190 -20.34 13.28 2.05
CA GLU A 190 -19.38 13.84 2.97
C GLU A 190 -19.79 15.25 3.37
N GLU A 191 -19.86 15.49 4.67
CA GLU A 191 -20.04 16.83 5.20
C GLU A 191 -18.67 17.52 5.26
N LEU A 192 -18.54 18.64 4.55
CA LEU A 192 -17.33 19.46 4.55
C LEU A 192 -17.40 20.50 5.68
N LEU A 193 -16.44 20.40 6.59
CA LEU A 193 -16.28 21.29 7.73
C LEU A 193 -15.00 22.11 7.59
N PHE A 194 -15.13 23.42 7.68
CA PHE A 194 -13.99 24.33 7.58
C PHE A 194 -13.41 24.61 8.96
N LEU A 195 -12.09 24.56 9.04
CA LEU A 195 -11.30 24.91 10.20
C LEU A 195 -10.35 26.05 9.82
N GLN A 196 -10.20 27.02 10.72
CA GLN A 196 -9.31 28.15 10.50
C GLN A 196 -7.84 27.75 10.71
N LYS A 197 -6.91 28.50 10.11
CA LYS A 197 -5.47 28.30 10.30
C LYS A 197 -5.06 28.29 11.79
N ALA A 198 -5.69 29.12 12.62
CA ALA A 198 -5.38 29.20 14.06
C ALA A 198 -5.85 27.99 14.88
N GLN A 199 -6.77 27.17 14.35
CA GLN A 199 -7.38 26.05 15.09
C GLN A 199 -6.60 24.74 14.94
N VAL A 200 -5.77 24.61 13.91
CA VAL A 200 -5.09 23.35 13.57
C VAL A 200 -3.60 23.63 13.41
N SER A 201 -2.80 22.95 14.23
CA SER A 201 -1.36 22.86 14.00
C SER A 201 -1.10 21.86 12.87
N TYR A 202 -0.39 22.31 11.83
CA TYR A 202 -0.11 21.51 10.63
C TYR A 202 1.37 21.51 10.33
N ILE A 203 1.93 20.31 10.26
CA ILE A 203 3.32 20.05 9.93
C ILE A 203 3.33 19.18 8.67
N ASN A 204 4.23 19.50 7.73
CA ASN A 204 4.38 18.75 6.50
C ASN A 204 5.86 18.61 6.11
N SER A 205 6.13 17.79 5.11
CA SER A 205 7.48 17.50 4.59
C SER A 205 8.13 18.65 3.84
N GLY A 206 7.39 19.72 3.49
CA GLY A 206 7.90 20.79 2.61
C GLY A 206 8.04 20.41 1.13
N ILE A 207 7.96 19.13 0.77
CA ILE A 207 8.16 18.67 -0.62
C ILE A 207 6.85 18.73 -1.40
N TRP A 208 6.91 19.33 -2.59
CA TRP A 208 5.82 19.35 -3.56
C TRP A 208 6.08 18.39 -4.72
N ASN A 209 5.00 17.95 -5.37
CA ASN A 209 5.11 17.36 -6.69
C ASN A 209 5.44 18.42 -7.76
N GLU A 210 5.78 17.97 -8.97
CA GLU A 210 6.16 18.82 -10.11
C GLU A 210 5.13 19.93 -10.42
N PHE A 211 3.85 19.60 -10.31
CA PHE A 211 2.75 20.51 -10.62
C PHE A 211 2.28 21.34 -9.42
N LYS A 212 2.94 21.25 -8.25
CA LYS A 212 2.52 21.87 -6.98
C LYS A 212 1.03 21.68 -6.67
N THR A 213 0.48 20.51 -6.97
CA THR A 213 -0.92 20.18 -6.64
C THR A 213 -1.03 19.52 -5.28
N MET A 214 0.04 18.88 -4.80
CA MET A 214 0.02 18.11 -3.56
C MET A 214 1.39 18.01 -2.91
N ARG A 215 1.39 17.85 -1.59
CA ARG A 215 2.58 17.58 -0.80
C ARG A 215 2.93 16.08 -0.86
N LEU A 216 4.22 15.78 -0.99
CA LEU A 216 4.74 14.42 -1.04
C LEU A 216 5.45 14.07 0.28
N PRO A 217 5.15 12.92 0.90
CA PRO A 217 5.93 12.44 2.04
C PRO A 217 7.31 11.94 1.57
N PHE A 218 8.28 11.91 2.48
CA PHE A 218 9.63 11.43 2.20
C PHE A 218 9.66 9.99 1.66
N ILE A 219 8.70 9.15 2.10
CA ILE A 219 8.57 7.75 1.69
C ILE A 219 8.24 7.58 0.20
N GLU A 220 7.69 8.59 -0.49
CA GLU A 220 7.36 8.49 -1.93
C GLU A 220 8.60 8.20 -2.78
N ASN A 221 9.78 8.68 -2.38
CA ASN A 221 11.04 8.42 -3.10
C ASN A 221 11.40 6.93 -3.14
N ALA A 222 11.06 6.17 -2.10
CA ALA A 222 11.34 4.74 -2.00
C ALA A 222 10.34 3.87 -2.78
N LYS A 223 9.21 4.44 -3.21
CA LYS A 223 8.08 3.68 -3.77
C LYS A 223 8.42 2.88 -5.02
N ARG A 224 9.24 3.45 -5.91
CA ARG A 224 9.67 2.74 -7.12
C ARG A 224 10.50 1.52 -6.76
N SER A 225 11.51 1.69 -5.92
CA SER A 225 12.39 0.61 -5.48
C SER A 225 11.62 -0.46 -4.71
N TYR A 226 10.72 -0.06 -3.81
CA TYR A 226 9.81 -0.97 -3.10
C TYR A 226 8.97 -1.82 -4.07
N ARG A 227 8.35 -1.20 -5.10
CA ARG A 227 7.57 -1.94 -6.10
C ARG A 227 8.43 -2.91 -6.91
N GLN A 228 9.66 -2.53 -7.24
CA GLN A 228 10.60 -3.42 -7.93
C GLN A 228 10.98 -4.62 -7.07
N LEU A 229 11.35 -4.37 -5.81
CA LEU A 229 11.74 -5.41 -4.86
C LEU A 229 10.60 -6.39 -4.62
N SER A 230 9.41 -5.90 -4.27
CA SER A 230 8.23 -6.75 -4.05
C SER A 230 7.88 -7.58 -5.28
N LEU A 231 8.01 -7.02 -6.49
CA LEU A 231 7.79 -7.77 -7.72
C LEU A 231 8.86 -8.85 -7.95
N ILE A 232 10.13 -8.55 -7.66
CA ILE A 232 11.23 -9.51 -7.77
C ILE A 232 11.01 -10.65 -6.77
N GLU A 233 10.67 -10.36 -5.51
CA GLU A 233 10.36 -11.36 -4.50
C GLU A 233 9.22 -12.29 -4.93
N ASP A 234 8.09 -11.72 -5.35
CA ASP A 234 6.96 -12.48 -5.86
C ASP A 234 7.36 -13.33 -7.07
N SER A 235 8.15 -12.76 -8.00
CA SER A 235 8.61 -13.47 -9.19
C SER A 235 9.53 -14.64 -8.84
N VAL A 236 10.41 -14.50 -7.84
CA VAL A 236 11.31 -15.56 -7.37
C VAL A 236 10.50 -16.68 -6.72
N VAL A 237 9.48 -16.34 -5.92
CA VAL A 237 8.57 -17.31 -5.31
C VAL A 237 7.80 -18.07 -6.41
N ILE A 238 7.21 -17.38 -7.37
CA ILE A 238 6.49 -18.00 -8.50
C ILE A 238 7.43 -18.90 -9.30
N TYR A 239 8.64 -18.43 -9.62
CA TYR A 239 9.63 -19.20 -10.35
C TYR A 239 10.01 -20.49 -9.61
N ARG A 240 10.22 -20.40 -8.28
CA ARG A 240 10.49 -21.57 -7.43
C ARG A 240 9.28 -22.51 -7.39
N LEU A 241 8.06 -22.02 -7.25
CA LEU A 241 6.85 -22.85 -7.23
C LEU A 241 6.61 -23.57 -8.56
N VAL A 242 6.77 -22.88 -9.69
CA VAL A 242 6.55 -23.47 -11.02
C VAL A 242 7.60 -24.53 -11.36
N ARG A 243 8.82 -24.41 -10.79
CA ARG A 243 9.92 -25.35 -11.01
C ARG A 243 10.12 -26.39 -9.92
N ALA A 244 9.51 -26.20 -8.75
CA ALA A 244 9.52 -27.19 -7.68
C ALA A 244 9.01 -28.57 -8.11
N PRO A 245 7.96 -28.71 -8.96
CA PRO A 245 7.60 -30.01 -9.48
C PRO A 245 8.59 -30.44 -10.55
N GLU A 246 9.18 -31.62 -10.37
CA GLU A 246 9.96 -32.28 -11.41
C GLU A 246 9.05 -32.69 -12.57
N ARG A 247 9.23 -32.07 -13.74
CA ARG A 247 8.56 -32.49 -14.96
C ARG A 247 9.31 -33.67 -15.56
N LEU A 248 8.75 -34.86 -15.41
CA LEU A 248 9.39 -36.10 -15.86
C LEU A 248 9.00 -36.44 -17.30
N LYS A 249 10.00 -36.84 -18.09
CA LYS A 249 9.83 -37.32 -19.46
C LYS A 249 10.16 -38.80 -19.54
N PHE A 250 9.15 -39.62 -19.82
CA PHE A 250 9.32 -41.06 -19.96
C PHE A 250 9.39 -41.44 -21.43
N LYS A 251 10.56 -41.91 -21.87
CA LYS A 251 10.74 -42.59 -23.15
C LYS A 251 10.46 -44.09 -22.95
N VAL A 252 9.38 -44.60 -23.53
CA VAL A 252 8.99 -46.01 -23.40
C VAL A 252 9.23 -46.72 -24.73
N TYR A 253 10.12 -47.72 -24.72
CA TYR A 253 10.39 -48.53 -25.90
C TYR A 253 9.22 -49.49 -26.15
N THR A 254 8.50 -49.27 -27.25
CA THR A 254 7.33 -50.09 -27.63
C THR A 254 7.68 -51.16 -28.68
N GLY A 255 8.92 -51.17 -29.18
CA GLY A 255 9.35 -52.09 -30.24
C GLY A 255 8.45 -52.01 -31.47
N ASN A 256 8.30 -53.12 -32.20
CA ASN A 256 7.47 -53.20 -33.41
C ASN A 256 5.96 -53.39 -33.12
N MET A 257 5.46 -52.89 -31.98
CA MET A 257 4.03 -52.95 -31.67
C MET A 257 3.23 -52.00 -32.55
N PRO A 258 2.04 -52.39 -33.05
CA PRO A 258 1.13 -51.46 -33.72
C PRO A 258 0.74 -50.29 -32.79
N ALA A 259 0.61 -49.08 -33.35
CA ALA A 259 0.23 -47.85 -32.63
C ALA A 259 -0.89 -48.01 -31.58
N PRO A 260 -2.04 -48.67 -31.85
CA PRO A 260 -3.09 -48.81 -30.84
C PRO A 260 -2.70 -49.69 -29.65
N LYS A 261 -1.81 -50.69 -29.87
CA LYS A 261 -1.33 -51.58 -28.81
C LYS A 261 -0.26 -50.90 -27.95
N ALA A 262 0.60 -50.11 -28.59
CA ALA A 262 1.59 -49.26 -27.92
C ALA A 262 0.93 -48.22 -26.99
N GLU A 263 -0.15 -47.56 -27.44
CA GLU A 263 -0.90 -46.60 -26.63
C GLU A 263 -1.55 -47.26 -25.40
N SER A 264 -2.16 -48.44 -25.58
CA SER A 264 -2.74 -49.22 -24.48
C SER A 264 -1.68 -49.65 -23.45
N TYR A 265 -0.51 -50.06 -23.93
CA TYR A 265 0.63 -50.40 -23.05
C TYR A 265 1.11 -49.20 -22.23
N ILE A 266 1.27 -48.02 -22.86
CA ILE A 266 1.67 -46.79 -22.16
C ILE A 266 0.63 -46.36 -21.13
N LYS A 267 -0.67 -46.39 -21.48
CA LYS A 267 -1.76 -46.09 -20.51
C LYS A 267 -1.72 -47.02 -19.30
N SER A 268 -1.42 -48.31 -19.50
CA SER A 268 -1.29 -49.27 -18.40
C SER A 268 -0.08 -49.00 -17.50
N LEU A 269 1.04 -48.52 -18.07
CA LEU A 269 2.23 -48.11 -17.33
C LEU A 269 1.99 -46.82 -16.55
N MET A 270 1.32 -45.83 -17.15
CA MET A 270 0.92 -44.59 -16.48
C MET A 270 0.10 -44.89 -15.23
N MET A 271 -0.96 -45.72 -15.35
CA MET A 271 -1.79 -46.09 -14.20
C MET A 271 -1.01 -46.83 -13.10
N LYS A 272 -0.03 -47.66 -13.46
CA LYS A 272 0.85 -48.36 -12.50
C LYS A 272 1.85 -47.43 -11.82
N TYR A 273 2.36 -46.43 -12.52
CA TYR A 273 3.29 -45.43 -11.97
C TYR A 273 2.58 -44.58 -10.90
N TRP A 274 1.39 -44.06 -11.22
CA TRP A 274 0.62 -43.19 -10.35
C TRP A 274 -0.07 -43.88 -9.17
N SER A 275 -0.19 -45.21 -9.21
CA SER A 275 -0.74 -46.01 -8.10
C SER A 275 0.31 -46.42 -7.05
N LYS A 276 1.57 -45.99 -7.19
CA LYS A 276 2.64 -46.35 -6.25
C LYS A 276 2.58 -45.53 -4.96
N LYS A 277 1.79 -46.05 -4.00
CA LYS A 277 1.83 -45.86 -2.53
C LYS A 277 2.47 -44.56 -2.03
N THR A 278 1.65 -43.53 -1.88
CA THR A 278 1.99 -42.34 -1.09
C THR A 278 1.83 -42.66 0.40
N TYR A 279 2.83 -42.31 1.21
CA TYR A 279 2.79 -42.48 2.66
C TYR A 279 2.05 -41.28 3.28
N ASN A 280 0.89 -41.50 3.89
CA ASN A 280 0.19 -40.46 4.62
C ASN A 280 0.79 -40.33 6.02
N GLY A 281 1.62 -39.29 6.23
CA GLY A 281 2.36 -39.06 7.47
C GLY A 281 1.49 -38.82 8.71
N ALA A 282 0.20 -38.54 8.55
CA ALA A 282 -0.72 -38.25 9.66
C ALA A 282 -1.30 -39.50 10.34
N GLU A 283 -1.47 -40.61 9.62
CA GLU A 283 -2.25 -41.78 10.11
C GLU A 283 -1.47 -43.10 10.08
N GLY A 284 -0.22 -43.12 9.61
CA GLY A 284 0.62 -44.33 9.59
C GLY A 284 0.08 -45.47 8.73
N GLN A 285 -0.99 -45.24 7.95
CA GLN A 285 -1.57 -46.20 7.03
C GLN A 285 -1.15 -45.87 5.59
N VAL A 286 -0.73 -46.92 4.87
CA VAL A 286 -0.35 -46.82 3.46
C VAL A 286 -1.63 -46.89 2.62
N THR A 287 -2.16 -45.73 2.24
CA THR A 287 -3.34 -45.63 1.37
C THR A 287 -2.94 -45.33 -0.07
N ASN A 288 -3.56 -46.04 -1.02
CA ASN A 288 -3.38 -45.79 -2.44
C ASN A 288 -4.31 -44.64 -2.86
N ILE A 289 -3.90 -43.39 -2.63
CA ILE A 289 -4.63 -42.22 -3.11
C ILE A 289 -4.14 -41.92 -4.54
N TYR A 290 -5.04 -42.05 -5.50
CA TYR A 290 -4.80 -41.66 -6.89
C TYR A 290 -4.78 -40.14 -6.98
N ASP A 291 -3.63 -39.55 -7.33
CA ASP A 291 -3.50 -38.12 -7.55
C ASP A 291 -3.51 -37.79 -9.07
N PRO A 292 -4.64 -37.26 -9.60
CA PRO A 292 -4.75 -36.88 -11.00
C PRO A 292 -3.94 -35.63 -11.37
N GLN A 293 -3.54 -34.80 -10.40
CA GLN A 293 -2.83 -33.55 -10.67
C GLN A 293 -1.39 -33.84 -11.11
N SER A 294 -0.71 -34.77 -10.45
CA SER A 294 0.64 -35.20 -10.81
C SER A 294 0.71 -35.85 -12.21
N MET A 295 -0.39 -36.44 -12.71
CA MET A 295 -0.44 -37.04 -14.06
C MET A 295 -0.29 -36.00 -15.19
N LEU A 296 -0.68 -34.75 -14.97
CA LEU A 296 -0.60 -33.68 -15.97
C LEU A 296 0.83 -33.13 -16.16
N ASP A 297 1.73 -33.41 -15.21
CA ASP A 297 3.12 -32.91 -15.20
C ASP A 297 4.14 -33.88 -15.82
N ALA A 298 3.71 -35.09 -16.22
CA ALA A 298 4.57 -36.10 -16.84
C ALA A 298 4.19 -36.39 -18.30
N TYR A 299 5.18 -36.34 -19.19
CA TYR A 299 5.01 -36.63 -20.62
C TYR A 299 5.54 -38.03 -20.96
N TRP A 300 4.72 -38.81 -21.66
CA TRP A 300 5.03 -40.19 -22.04
C TRP A 300 5.08 -40.32 -23.56
N PHE A 301 6.23 -40.72 -24.10
CA PHE A 301 6.43 -40.85 -25.54
C PHE A 301 6.79 -42.30 -25.91
N PRO A 302 6.07 -42.95 -26.85
CA PRO A 302 6.49 -44.21 -27.43
C PRO A 302 7.74 -44.00 -28.29
N VAL A 303 8.70 -44.90 -28.17
CA VAL A 303 9.91 -44.94 -28.99
C VAL A 303 10.00 -46.31 -29.66
N ASP A 304 10.29 -46.34 -30.96
CA ASP A 304 10.50 -47.59 -31.68
C ASP A 304 11.85 -48.25 -31.28
N SER A 305 12.00 -49.53 -31.58
CA SER A 305 13.21 -50.36 -31.39
C SER A 305 14.50 -49.72 -31.91
N GLN A 306 14.43 -48.85 -32.91
CA GLN A 306 15.59 -48.12 -33.46
C GLN A 306 15.88 -46.79 -32.75
N GLY A 307 15.20 -46.49 -31.64
CA GLY A 307 15.36 -45.22 -30.92
C GLY A 307 14.72 -44.00 -31.61
N LYS A 308 14.04 -44.21 -32.74
CA LYS A 308 13.31 -43.16 -33.48
C LYS A 308 11.90 -43.04 -32.93
N GLY A 309 11.49 -41.82 -32.60
CA GLY A 309 10.17 -41.50 -32.05
C GLY A 309 10.02 -39.99 -31.94
N THR A 310 8.87 -39.54 -31.45
CA THR A 310 8.64 -38.11 -31.19
C THR A 310 9.52 -37.69 -30.02
N ASP A 311 10.55 -36.91 -30.29
CA ASP A 311 11.42 -36.34 -29.25
C ASP A 311 11.01 -34.89 -29.00
N VAL A 312 10.78 -34.54 -27.74
CA VAL A 312 10.57 -33.15 -27.31
C VAL A 312 11.79 -32.74 -26.50
N GLU A 313 12.63 -31.88 -27.06
CA GLU A 313 13.76 -31.34 -26.32
C GLU A 313 13.25 -30.48 -25.17
N THR A 314 13.72 -30.76 -23.95
CA THR A 314 13.50 -29.88 -22.82
C THR A 314 14.43 -28.71 -22.96
N LEU A 315 13.90 -27.50 -23.08
CA LEU A 315 14.71 -26.30 -22.87
C LEU A 315 15.36 -26.40 -21.48
N PRO A 316 16.67 -26.16 -21.35
CA PRO A 316 17.37 -26.32 -20.08
C PRO A 316 16.63 -25.54 -18.99
N THR A 317 16.23 -26.26 -17.93
CA THR A 317 15.66 -25.65 -16.75
C THR A 317 16.76 -24.76 -16.17
N GLY A 318 16.63 -23.44 -16.36
CA GLY A 318 17.62 -22.41 -16.01
C GLY A 318 18.46 -22.76 -14.79
N GLN A 319 19.77 -22.67 -14.96
CA GLN A 319 20.82 -23.06 -14.02
C GLN A 319 20.53 -22.61 -12.59
N ALA A 320 21.02 -23.39 -11.62
CA ALA A 320 20.87 -23.13 -10.19
C ALA A 320 21.18 -21.66 -9.86
N LEU A 321 20.21 -20.99 -9.25
CA LEU A 321 20.23 -19.57 -8.89
C LEU A 321 21.22 -19.24 -7.75
N GLY A 322 22.29 -20.02 -7.59
CA GLY A 322 23.39 -19.70 -6.66
C GLY A 322 24.18 -18.45 -7.08
N GLU A 323 23.92 -17.91 -8.28
CA GLU A 323 24.52 -16.70 -8.83
C GLU A 323 23.53 -15.53 -8.94
N ILE A 324 22.45 -15.47 -8.15
CA ILE A 324 21.70 -14.20 -8.04
C ILE A 324 22.55 -13.23 -7.21
N LYS A 325 23.29 -12.36 -7.89
CA LYS A 325 23.67 -11.04 -7.37
C LYS A 325 22.76 -10.03 -8.07
N ASP A 326 21.53 -9.90 -7.58
CA ASP A 326 20.66 -8.75 -7.87
C ASP A 326 20.88 -7.65 -6.83
#